data_AF-A0A965G2H2-F1
#
_entry.id   AF-A0A965G2H2-F1
#
_cell.length_a   1.000
_cell.length_b   1.000
_cell.length_c   1.000
_cell.angle_alpha   90.00
_cell.angle_beta   90.00
_cell.angle_gamma   90.00
#
_symmetry.space_group_name_H-M   'P 1'
#
loop_
_entity.id
_entity.type
_entity.pdbx_description
1 polymer ?
#
loop_
_entity_poly.entity_id
_entity_poly.type
_entity_poly.pdbx_seq_one_letter_code
_entity_poly.pdbx_strand_id
1 'polypeptide(L)' 'APLVLAPAMNTKMWTHPATRENVKILSARGVRWVGPAEGRLACGAEGPGRLAPSEEILQEVKAVLKKGK' A
#
# COMPACT_ATOMS: atom_id res chain seq x y z
N ALA A 1 12.72 13.86 -1.56
CA ALA A 1 11.34 13.99 -1.04
C ALA A 1 10.85 12.61 -0.62
N PRO A 2 10.02 12.50 0.43
CA PRO A 2 9.53 11.20 0.88
C PRO A 2 8.42 10.65 -0.05
N LEU A 3 8.36 9.33 -0.21
CA LEU A 3 7.39 8.64 -1.08
C LEU A 3 6.47 7.73 -0.25
N VAL A 4 5.16 7.92 -0.38
CA VAL A 4 4.11 7.10 0.26
C VAL A 4 3.37 6.32 -0.84
N LEU A 5 3.18 5.02 -0.64
CA LEU A 5 2.47 4.12 -1.56
C LEU A 5 1.31 3.42 -0.86
N ALA A 6 0.12 3.52 -1.46
CA ALA A 6 -1.10 2.85 -1.01
C ALA A 6 -1.62 1.94 -2.14
N PRO A 7 -1.19 0.66 -2.20
CA PRO A 7 -1.59 -0.23 -3.29
C PRO A 7 -3.05 -0.66 -3.19
N ALA A 8 -3.70 -0.84 -4.34
CA ALA A 8 -5.04 -1.38 -4.47
C ALA A 8 -5.14 -2.27 -5.72
N MET A 9 -5.36 -3.56 -5.53
CA MET A 9 -5.45 -4.55 -6.61
C MET A 9 -6.08 -5.85 -6.10
N ASN A 10 -6.47 -6.74 -7.01
CA ASN A 10 -6.98 -8.06 -6.62
C ASN A 10 -5.94 -8.86 -5.81
N THR A 11 -6.38 -9.73 -4.88
CA THR A 11 -5.47 -10.60 -4.10
C THR A 11 -4.50 -11.39 -4.97
N LYS A 12 -4.94 -11.95 -6.10
CA LYS A 12 -4.07 -12.68 -7.03
C LYS A 12 -3.00 -11.80 -7.65
N MET A 13 -3.32 -10.53 -7.93
CA MET A 13 -2.33 -9.56 -8.40
C MET A 13 -1.36 -9.17 -7.28
N TRP A 14 -1.87 -9.00 -6.06
CA TRP A 14 -1.05 -8.68 -4.90
C TRP A 14 -0.07 -9.80 -4.59
N THR A 15 -0.50 -11.06 -4.61
CA THR A 15 0.35 -12.24 -4.37
C THR A 15 1.20 -12.65 -5.57
N HIS A 16 1.01 -12.04 -6.74
CA HIS A 16 1.78 -12.36 -7.94
C HIS A 16 3.30 -12.13 -7.71
N PRO A 17 4.18 -13.05 -8.16
CA PRO A 17 5.62 -12.95 -7.93
C PRO A 17 6.23 -11.61 -8.38
N ALA A 18 5.82 -11.11 -9.56
CA ALA A 18 6.30 -9.82 -10.07
C ALA A 18 5.92 -8.65 -9.15
N THR A 19 4.71 -8.64 -8.60
CA THR A 19 4.27 -7.61 -7.65
C THR A 19 5.07 -7.69 -6.35
N ARG A 20 5.32 -8.91 -5.85
CA ARG A 20 6.13 -9.11 -4.64
C ARG A 20 7.55 -8.64 -4.82
N GLU A 21 8.15 -8.86 -5.99
CA GLU A 21 9.50 -8.38 -6.30
C GLU A 21 9.55 -6.85 -6.35
N ASN A 22 8.55 -6.21 -6.98
CA ASN A 22 8.43 -4.75 -6.97
C ASN A 22 8.28 -4.20 -5.55
N VAL A 23 7.47 -4.84 -4.70
CA VAL A 23 7.31 -4.46 -3.29
C VAL A 23 8.65 -4.53 -2.55
N LYS A 24 9.45 -5.58 -2.76
CA LYS A 24 10.79 -5.68 -2.15
C LYS A 24 11.70 -4.56 -2.61
N ILE A 25 11.79 -4.31 -3.92
CA ILE A 25 12.64 -3.27 -4.50
C ILE A 25 12.26 -1.89 -3.95
N LEU A 26 10.97 -1.58 -3.90
CA LEU A 26 10.48 -0.30 -3.39
C LEU A 26 10.70 -0.18 -1.88
N SER A 27 10.50 -1.26 -1.12
CA SER A 27 10.80 -1.28 0.32
C SER A 27 12.28 -1.02 0.60
N ALA A 28 13.19 -1.62 -0.18
CA ALA A 28 14.63 -1.37 -0.07
C ALA A 28 15.02 0.09 -0.38
N ARG A 29 14.20 0.81 -1.16
CA ARG A 29 14.36 2.24 -1.44
C ARG A 29 13.76 3.16 -0.36
N GLY A 30 13.21 2.60 0.71
CA GLY A 30 12.70 3.36 1.86
C GLY A 30 11.33 4.00 1.63
N VAL A 31 10.50 3.45 0.73
CA VAL A 31 9.12 3.93 0.57
C VAL A 31 8.31 3.66 1.84
N ARG A 32 7.30 4.49 2.08
CA ARG A 32 6.35 4.34 3.18
C ARG A 32 5.09 3.68 2.65
N TRP A 33 4.73 2.54 3.23
CA TRP A 33 3.58 1.75 2.78
C TRP A 33 2.34 2.07 3.63
N VAL A 34 1.19 2.14 2.97
CA VAL A 34 -0.12 2.14 3.62
C VAL A 34 -0.96 1.03 3.00
N GLY A 35 -1.11 -0.07 3.75
CA GLY A 35 -1.80 -1.26 3.28
C GLY A 35 -0.96 -2.14 2.32
N PRO A 36 -1.63 -2.95 1.46
CA PRO A 36 -3.07 -2.97 1.22
C PRO A 36 -3.83 -3.55 2.42
N ALA A 37 -5.09 -3.14 2.57
CA ALA A 37 -5.99 -3.70 3.56
C ALA A 37 -6.53 -5.06 3.11
N GLU A 38 -6.98 -5.85 4.08
CA GLU A 38 -7.77 -7.05 3.85
C GLU A 38 -9.26 -6.70 3.87
N GLY A 39 -10.05 -7.42 3.06
CA GLY A 39 -11.49 -7.31 3.04
C GLY A 39 -12.12 -7.73 1.71
N ARG A 40 -13.40 -7.42 1.54
CA ARG A 40 -14.13 -7.71 0.30
C ARG A 40 -13.59 -6.87 -0.86
N LEU A 41 -13.25 -7.56 -1.94
CA LEU A 41 -12.78 -6.98 -3.20
C LEU A 41 -13.92 -6.86 -4.21
N ALA A 42 -13.71 -6.09 -5.28
CA ALA A 42 -14.71 -5.86 -6.33
C ALA A 42 -15.24 -7.14 -6.98
N CYS A 43 -14.42 -8.20 -7.03
CA CYS A 43 -14.82 -9.51 -7.56
C CYS A 43 -15.64 -10.38 -6.58
N GLY A 44 -15.93 -9.88 -5.38
CA GLY A 44 -16.65 -10.62 -4.34
C GLY A 44 -15.76 -11.49 -3.43
N ALA A 45 -14.51 -11.76 -3.83
CA ALA A 45 -13.54 -12.46 -2.98
C ALA A 45 -13.12 -11.61 -1.77
N GLU A 46 -12.75 -12.27 -0.67
CA GLU A 46 -12.15 -11.65 0.50
C GLU A 46 -10.66 -11.98 0.59
N GLY A 47 -9.86 -10.98 0.92
CA GLY A 47 -8.41 -11.14 1.06
C GLY A 47 -7.67 -9.80 0.98
N PRO A 48 -6.33 -9.83 1.00
CA PRO A 48 -5.52 -8.62 0.89
C PRO A 48 -5.60 -8.04 -0.52
N GLY A 49 -5.52 -6.71 -0.61
CA GLY A 49 -5.51 -5.99 -1.89
C GLY A 49 -6.50 -4.83 -1.97
N ARG A 50 -7.37 -4.68 -0.96
CA ARG A 50 -8.24 -3.51 -0.84
C ARG A 50 -7.38 -2.28 -0.55
N LEU A 51 -7.75 -1.13 -1.13
CA LEU A 51 -7.14 0.13 -0.77
C LEU A 51 -7.33 0.38 0.75
N ALA A 52 -6.28 0.84 1.42
CA ALA A 52 -6.40 1.27 2.81
C ALA A 52 -7.42 2.42 2.94
N PRO A 53 -8.08 2.59 4.10
CA PRO A 53 -8.93 3.74 4.36
C PRO A 53 -8.23 5.07 4.08
N SER A 54 -8.97 6.05 3.55
CA SER A 54 -8.45 7.38 3.22
C SER A 54 -7.83 8.07 4.43
N GLU A 55 -8.37 7.81 5.62
CA GLU A 55 -7.92 8.38 6.88
C GLU A 55 -6.52 7.89 7.24
N GLU A 56 -6.24 6.59 7.04
CA GLU A 56 -4.91 5.99 7.25
C GLU A 56 -3.88 6.54 6.25
N ILE A 57 -4.27 6.66 4.98
CA ILE A 57 -3.42 7.23 3.93
C ILE A 57 -3.08 8.69 4.28
N LEU A 58 -4.09 9.48 4.67
CA LEU A 58 -3.92 10.88 5.04
C LEU A 58 -3.05 11.04 6.29
N GLN A 59 -3.19 10.15 7.27
CA GLN A 59 -2.36 10.14 8.48
C GLN A 59 -0.88 9.94 8.13
N GLU A 60 -0.56 8.98 7.26
CA GLU A 60 0.83 8.72 6.86
C GLU A 60 1.41 9.89 6.07
N VAL A 61 0.64 10.46 5.13
CA VAL A 61 1.06 11.66 4.38
C VAL A 61 1.35 12.82 5.35
N LYS A 62 0.48 13.08 6.33
CA LYS A 62 0.70 14.11 7.35
C LYS A 62 1.95 13.83 8.20
N ALA A 63 2.16 12.58 8.61
CA ALA A 63 3.32 12.19 9.42
C ALA A 63 4.64 12.43 8.67
N VAL A 64 4.65 12.11 7.39
CA VAL A 64 5.82 12.25 6.53
C VAL A 64 6.13 13.72 6.22
N LEU A 65 5.11 14.57 6.03
CA LEU A 65 5.30 16.02 5.84
C LEU A 65 5.77 16.74 7.12
N LYS A 66 5.38 16.26 8.31
CA LYS A 66 5.84 16.83 9.59
C LYS A 66 7.31 16.56 9.87
N LYS A 67 7.86 15.43 9.43
CA LYS A 67 9.28 15.07 9.61
C LYS A 67 10.25 15.85 8.71
N GLY A 68 9.75 16.62 7.75
CA GLY A 68 10.55 17.45 6.83
C GLY A 68 10.72 18.91 7.25
N LYS A 69 10.26 19.28 8.46
CA LYS A 69 10.59 20.53 9.16
C LYS A 69 11.61 20.23 10.25
#